data_AF-A0A7R7ZW40-F1
#
_entry.id   AF-A0A7R7ZW40-F1
#
_cell.length_a   1.000
_cell.length_b   1.000
_cell.length_c   1.000
_cell.angle_alpha   90.00
_cell.angle_beta   90.00
_cell.angle_gamma   90.00
#
_symmetry.space_group_name_H-M   'P 1'
#
loop_
_entity.id
_entity.type
_entity.pdbx_description
1 polymer ?
#
loop_
_entity_poly.entity_id
_entity_poly.type
_entity_poly.pdbx_seq_one_letter_code
_entity_poly.pdbx_strand_id
1 'polypeptide(L)'
;MSKQPTKVLFLANSEHGQTNIILAITHELLVQGDVEVHIGSFPVLERRVEKLLADNAPAYDESFRSRIHFHPVRGPSNTDVFIRTGKRGAFHPPGYHGAVLGFQSLCEDIWGWTEEEYVDIYESCVEIIQEVKPSTIAIDFFFLQGRDAAYNTGHTAILINTTSLSHIVLGMQPNSAALWKYPL
;
A
#
# COMPACT_ATOMS: atom_id res chain seq x y z
N MET A 1 6.56 30.51 17.27
CA MET A 1 5.72 29.87 16.25
C MET A 1 5.63 28.40 16.62
N SER A 2 4.45 27.89 17.00
CA SER A 2 4.30 26.44 17.21
C SER A 2 4.56 25.75 15.88
N LYS A 3 5.49 24.80 15.86
CA LYS A 3 5.79 24.00 14.68
C LYS A 3 4.54 23.17 14.40
N GLN A 4 3.95 23.29 13.21
CA GLN A 4 2.86 22.39 12.84
C GLN A 4 3.38 20.95 12.91
N PRO A 5 2.59 20.01 13.46
CA PRO A 5 2.97 18.61 13.54
C PRO A 5 3.19 18.05 12.13
N THR A 6 4.22 17.21 11.98
CA THR A 6 4.54 16.57 10.71
C THR A 6 3.42 15.59 10.36
N LYS A 7 2.84 15.70 9.17
CA LYS A 7 1.78 14.80 8.70
C LYS A 7 2.34 13.79 7.71
N VAL A 8 2.19 12.51 8.02
CA VAL A 8 2.55 11.41 7.12
C VAL A 8 1.28 10.75 6.61
N LEU A 9 1.11 10.68 5.30
CA LEU A 9 0.00 9.98 4.65
C LEU A 9 0.49 8.65 4.07
N PHE A 10 -0.09 7.55 4.54
CA PHE A 10 0.02 6.24 3.93
C PHE A 10 -1.12 6.03 2.95
N LEU A 11 -0.83 5.67 1.70
CA LEU A 11 -1.82 5.23 0.71
C LEU A 11 -1.56 3.77 0.38
N ALA A 12 -2.55 2.90 0.61
CA ALA A 12 -2.34 1.48 0.42
C ALA A 12 -3.58 0.67 0.10
N ASN A 13 -3.33 -0.49 -0.49
CA ASN A 13 -4.29 -1.59 -0.53
C ASN A 13 -4.61 -2.10 0.88
N SER A 14 -5.59 -3.00 1.00
CA SER A 14 -6.03 -3.54 2.29
C SER A 14 -5.58 -4.97 2.60
N GLU A 15 -4.95 -5.65 1.64
CA GLU A 15 -4.53 -7.04 1.77
C GLU A 15 -3.51 -7.23 2.89
N HIS A 16 -3.65 -8.34 3.62
CA HIS A 16 -2.83 -8.67 4.80
C HIS A 16 -1.33 -8.62 4.54
N GLY A 17 -0.88 -9.18 3.42
CA GLY A 17 0.54 -9.23 3.07
C GLY A 17 1.16 -7.84 2.90
N GLN A 18 0.44 -6.90 2.26
CA GLN A 18 0.96 -5.57 1.95
C GLN A 18 0.88 -4.60 3.12
N THR A 19 -0.19 -4.68 3.91
CA THR A 19 -0.50 -3.67 4.94
C THR A 19 0.23 -3.86 6.25
N ASN A 20 0.82 -5.02 6.52
CA ASN A 20 1.51 -5.27 7.79
C ASN A 20 2.68 -4.30 8.04
N ILE A 21 3.45 -3.94 7.01
CA ILE A 21 4.54 -2.98 7.14
C ILE A 21 4.01 -1.57 7.47
N ILE A 22 2.87 -1.18 6.92
CA ILE A 22 2.24 0.12 7.20
C ILE A 22 1.74 0.17 8.64
N LEU A 23 1.14 -0.91 9.13
CA LEU A 23 0.73 -1.02 10.53
C LEU A 23 1.95 -0.97 11.47
N ALA A 24 3.07 -1.61 11.10
CA ALA A 24 4.30 -1.57 11.89
C ALA A 24 4.93 -0.15 11.92
N ILE A 25 4.99 0.53 10.78
CA ILE A 25 5.48 1.92 10.73
C ILE A 25 4.52 2.85 11.51
N THR A 26 3.21 2.64 11.38
CA THR A 26 2.21 3.38 12.14
C THR A 26 2.44 3.24 13.65
N HIS A 27 2.64 2.01 14.13
CA HIS A 27 2.98 1.76 15.53
C HIS A 27 4.21 2.57 15.97
N GLU A 28 5.30 2.49 15.22
CA GLU A 28 6.55 3.18 15.55
C GLU A 28 6.38 4.71 15.59
N LEU A 29 5.68 5.29 14.60
CA LEU A 29 5.39 6.72 14.58
C LEU A 29 4.49 7.17 15.75
N LEU A 30 3.57 6.31 16.18
CA LEU A 30 2.75 6.58 17.35
C LEU A 30 3.53 6.52 18.67
N VAL A 31 4.49 5.60 18.78
CA VAL A 31 5.43 5.50 19.92
C VAL A 31 6.33 6.74 20.00
N GLN A 32 6.80 7.26 18.86
CA GLN A 32 7.64 8.48 18.83
C GLN A 32 6.89 9.75 19.27
N GLY A 33 5.60 9.85 18.94
CA GLY A 33 4.70 10.83 19.52
C GLY A 33 4.68 12.22 18.86
N ASP A 34 5.49 12.47 17.82
CA ASP A 34 5.66 13.78 17.19
C ASP A 34 5.11 13.89 15.75
N VAL A 35 4.46 12.82 15.27
CA VAL A 35 3.88 12.70 13.92
C VAL A 35 2.37 12.46 13.99
N GLU A 36 1.65 13.14 13.09
CA GLU A 36 0.26 12.84 12.74
C GLU A 36 0.24 11.83 11.58
N VAL A 37 -0.36 10.68 11.82
CA VAL A 37 -0.43 9.54 10.90
C VAL A 37 -1.81 9.51 10.25
N HIS A 38 -1.82 9.59 8.92
CA HIS A 38 -3.01 9.45 8.09
C HIS A 38 -2.90 8.16 7.27
N ILE A 39 -3.97 7.36 7.21
CA ILE A 39 -4.02 6.12 6.45
C ILE A 39 -5.18 6.19 5.48
N GLY A 40 -4.88 6.34 4.19
CA GLY A 40 -5.83 6.16 3.09
C GLY A 40 -5.81 4.72 2.59
N SER A 41 -6.90 3.99 2.81
CA SER A 41 -7.04 2.59 2.40
C SER A 41 -8.52 2.19 2.32
N PHE A 42 -8.81 1.01 1.74
CA PHE A 42 -10.15 0.45 1.72
C PHE A 42 -10.68 0.16 3.15
N PRO A 43 -11.99 0.33 3.40
CA PRO A 43 -12.60 0.25 4.73
C PRO A 43 -12.29 -1.01 5.54
N VAL A 44 -12.06 -2.14 4.89
CA VAL A 44 -11.73 -3.41 5.56
C VAL A 44 -10.44 -3.34 6.41
N LEU A 45 -9.52 -2.41 6.09
CA LEU A 45 -8.28 -2.21 6.87
C LEU A 45 -8.54 -1.53 8.22
N GLU A 46 -9.59 -0.74 8.37
CA GLU A 46 -9.87 0.08 9.56
C GLU A 46 -9.94 -0.77 10.84
N ARG A 47 -10.58 -1.93 10.77
CA ARG A 47 -10.65 -2.87 11.90
C ARG A 47 -9.27 -3.33 12.38
N ARG A 48 -8.30 -3.45 11.49
CA ARG A 48 -6.92 -3.85 11.84
C ARG A 48 -6.13 -2.69 12.42
N VAL A 49 -6.37 -1.47 11.96
CA VAL A 49 -5.85 -0.26 12.61
C VAL A 49 -6.38 -0.19 14.04
N GLU A 50 -7.68 -0.33 14.24
CA GLU A 50 -8.27 -0.31 15.59
C GLU A 50 -7.72 -1.43 16.49
N LYS A 51 -7.53 -2.63 15.96
CA LYS A 51 -6.89 -3.72 16.69
C LYS A 51 -5.45 -3.38 17.09
N LEU A 52 -4.64 -2.83 16.17
CA LEU A 52 -3.28 -2.39 16.46
C LEU A 52 -3.27 -1.36 17.61
N LEU A 53 -4.19 -0.40 17.55
CA LEU A 53 -4.30 0.66 18.54
C LEU A 53 -4.72 0.12 19.91
N ALA A 54 -5.67 -0.82 19.96
CA ALA A 54 -6.12 -1.44 21.20
C ALA A 54 -5.04 -2.32 21.84
N ASP A 55 -4.38 -3.18 21.05
CA ASP A 55 -3.39 -4.13 21.54
C ASP A 55 -2.12 -3.44 22.09
N ASN A 56 -1.80 -2.24 21.59
CA ASN A 56 -0.58 -1.51 21.90
C ASN A 56 -0.81 -0.19 22.63
N ALA A 57 -2.03 0.10 23.07
CA ALA A 57 -2.37 1.34 23.79
C ALA A 57 -1.39 1.70 24.93
N PRO A 58 -0.87 0.75 25.74
CA PRO A 58 0.09 1.06 26.80
C PRO A 58 1.45 1.60 26.31
N ALA A 59 1.78 1.43 25.02
CA ALA A 59 3.04 1.89 24.43
C ALA A 59 2.95 3.31 23.86
N TYR A 60 1.76 3.92 23.81
CA TYR A 60 1.55 5.23 23.21
C TYR A 60 1.32 6.32 24.27
N ASP A 61 1.56 7.58 23.91
CA ASP A 61 1.17 8.72 24.75
C ASP A 61 -0.36 8.88 24.83
N GLU A 62 -0.87 9.64 25.80
CA GLU A 62 -2.32 9.83 26.00
C GLU A 62 -3.03 10.50 24.81
N SER A 63 -2.29 11.21 23.96
CA SER A 63 -2.82 11.95 22.81
C SER A 63 -2.81 11.16 21.50
N PHE A 64 -2.35 9.90 21.50
CA PHE A 64 -2.17 9.14 20.26
C PHE A 64 -3.43 9.05 19.40
N ARG A 65 -4.61 9.00 20.02
CA ARG A 65 -5.91 8.94 19.32
C ARG A 65 -6.22 10.18 18.50
N SER A 66 -5.70 11.35 18.88
CA SER A 66 -5.86 12.57 18.07
C SER A 66 -4.84 12.68 16.93
N ARG A 67 -3.86 11.77 16.86
CA ARG A 67 -2.78 11.77 15.87
C ARG A 67 -2.92 10.67 14.83
N ILE A 68 -3.92 9.81 14.91
CA ILE A 68 -4.16 8.72 13.94
C ILE A 68 -5.51 8.96 13.25
N HIS A 69 -5.49 9.01 11.92
CA HIS A 69 -6.67 9.27 11.10
C HIS A 69 -6.80 8.24 9.98
N PHE A 70 -7.96 7.59 9.90
CA PHE A 70 -8.28 6.68 8.81
C PHE A 70 -9.15 7.39 7.78
N HIS A 71 -8.78 7.26 6.50
CA HIS A 71 -9.44 7.87 5.36
C HIS A 71 -9.92 6.75 4.43
N PRO A 72 -11.23 6.43 4.41
CA PRO A 72 -11.72 5.34 3.59
C PRO A 72 -11.63 5.69 2.10
N VAL A 73 -10.93 4.86 1.35
CA VAL A 73 -10.85 4.95 -0.11
C VAL A 73 -12.10 4.32 -0.73
N ARG A 74 -12.65 4.96 -1.77
CA ARG A 74 -13.79 4.47 -2.55
C ARG A 74 -13.42 3.29 -3.45
N GLY A 75 -14.41 2.66 -4.06
CA GLY A 75 -14.22 1.57 -5.02
C GLY A 75 -13.93 0.20 -4.38
N PRO A 76 -13.82 -0.85 -5.22
CA PRO A 76 -13.57 -2.21 -4.75
C PRO A 76 -12.11 -2.39 -4.31
N SER A 77 -11.92 -3.12 -3.21
CA SER A 77 -10.58 -3.55 -2.82
C SER A 77 -10.01 -4.56 -3.81
N ASN A 78 -8.69 -4.77 -3.77
CA ASN A 78 -8.04 -5.81 -4.56
C ASN A 78 -8.72 -7.17 -4.32
N THR A 79 -8.97 -7.51 -3.06
CA THR A 79 -9.70 -8.74 -2.68
C THR A 79 -11.07 -8.84 -3.35
N ASP A 80 -11.85 -7.75 -3.42
CA ASP A 80 -13.16 -7.75 -4.10
C ASP A 80 -13.00 -8.02 -5.60
N VAL A 81 -11.99 -7.41 -6.21
CA VAL A 81 -11.62 -7.63 -7.62
C VAL A 81 -11.22 -9.10 -7.86
N PHE A 82 -10.37 -9.67 -7.01
CA PHE A 82 -9.97 -11.08 -7.06
C PHE A 82 -11.18 -12.03 -6.96
N ILE A 83 -12.11 -11.75 -6.06
CA ILE A 83 -13.34 -12.56 -5.90
C ILE A 83 -14.19 -12.47 -7.16
N ARG A 84 -14.32 -11.28 -7.77
CA ARG A 84 -15.11 -11.06 -8.98
C ARG A 84 -14.59 -11.84 -10.18
N THR A 85 -13.27 -11.92 -10.37
CA THR A 85 -12.69 -12.67 -11.50
C THR A 85 -12.82 -14.19 -11.33
N GLY A 86 -13.14 -14.66 -10.11
CA GLY A 86 -13.26 -16.09 -9.79
C GLY A 86 -11.93 -16.85 -9.85
N LYS A 87 -10.82 -16.15 -10.08
CA LYS A 87 -9.48 -16.73 -10.15
C LYS A 87 -8.96 -16.94 -8.74
N ARG A 88 -8.55 -18.17 -8.44
CA ARG A 88 -8.04 -18.54 -7.10
C ARG A 88 -6.55 -18.26 -6.95
N GLY A 89 -6.02 -17.20 -7.56
CA GLY A 89 -4.59 -16.87 -7.56
C GLY A 89 -3.78 -17.63 -8.63
N ALA A 90 -2.46 -17.41 -8.61
CA ALA A 90 -1.50 -17.93 -9.60
C ALA A 90 -1.20 -19.44 -9.42
N PHE A 91 -2.23 -20.28 -9.33
CA PHE A 91 -2.06 -21.72 -9.38
C PHE A 91 -1.81 -22.15 -10.83
N HIS A 92 -0.63 -22.70 -11.07
CA HIS A 92 -0.25 -23.23 -12.37
C HIS A 92 0.46 -24.58 -12.22
N PRO A 93 0.41 -25.46 -13.23
CA PRO A 93 1.22 -26.67 -13.26
C PRO A 93 2.72 -26.35 -13.12
N PRO A 94 3.55 -27.28 -12.60
CA PRO A 94 4.99 -27.09 -12.59
C PRO A 94 5.57 -27.06 -14.00
N GLY A 95 6.73 -26.41 -14.16
CA GLY A 95 7.47 -26.30 -15.42
C GLY A 95 7.24 -24.99 -16.17
N TYR A 96 8.05 -24.75 -17.21
CA TYR A 96 8.10 -23.47 -17.93
C TYR A 96 6.72 -23.02 -18.46
N HIS A 97 5.99 -23.91 -19.13
CA HIS A 97 4.68 -23.58 -19.69
C HIS A 97 3.65 -23.23 -18.61
N GLY A 98 3.66 -23.95 -17.49
CA GLY A 98 2.80 -23.62 -16.35
C GLY A 98 3.20 -22.28 -15.74
N ALA A 99 4.49 -22.02 -15.52
CA ALA A 99 4.96 -20.73 -15.01
C ALA A 99 4.53 -19.56 -15.90
N VAL A 100 4.64 -19.68 -17.23
CA VAL A 100 4.16 -18.64 -18.17
C VAL A 100 2.66 -18.38 -18.00
N LEU A 101 1.83 -19.42 -17.90
CA LEU A 101 0.39 -19.27 -17.65
C LEU A 101 0.11 -18.61 -16.29
N GLY A 102 0.87 -19.00 -15.27
CA GLY A 102 0.80 -18.42 -13.93
C GLY A 102 1.09 -16.92 -13.93
N PHE A 103 2.16 -16.49 -14.60
CA PHE A 103 2.53 -15.08 -14.71
C PHE A 103 1.49 -14.27 -15.49
N GLN A 104 0.95 -14.80 -16.60
CA GLN A 104 -0.11 -14.14 -17.35
C GLN A 104 -1.36 -13.92 -16.47
N SER A 105 -1.79 -14.94 -15.72
CA SER A 105 -2.92 -14.80 -14.80
C SER A 105 -2.64 -13.78 -13.70
N LEU A 106 -1.42 -13.78 -13.12
CA LEU A 106 -1.04 -12.86 -12.07
C LEU A 106 -1.12 -11.40 -12.51
N CYS A 107 -0.68 -11.09 -13.73
CA CYS A 107 -0.81 -9.74 -14.29
C CYS A 107 -2.28 -9.33 -14.38
N GLU A 108 -3.13 -10.16 -14.99
CA GLU A 108 -4.56 -9.88 -15.11
C GLU A 108 -5.24 -9.69 -13.75
N ASP A 109 -4.74 -10.40 -12.73
CA ASP A 109 -5.26 -10.32 -11.38
C ASP A 109 -4.83 -9.03 -10.64
N ILE A 110 -3.56 -8.61 -10.79
CA ILE A 110 -3.02 -7.37 -10.19
C ILE A 110 -3.69 -6.12 -10.80
N TRP A 111 -4.16 -6.21 -12.04
CA TRP A 111 -4.81 -5.11 -12.78
C TRP A 111 -6.32 -5.32 -12.99
N GLY A 112 -7.00 -6.05 -12.10
CA GLY A 112 -8.39 -6.46 -12.33
C GLY A 112 -9.47 -5.37 -12.17
N TRP A 113 -9.10 -4.11 -11.85
CA TRP A 113 -10.03 -2.99 -11.80
C TRP A 113 -10.48 -2.56 -13.20
N THR A 114 -11.73 -2.15 -13.35
CA THR A 114 -12.16 -1.47 -14.58
C THR A 114 -11.58 -0.06 -14.64
N GLU A 115 -11.65 0.57 -15.81
CA GLU A 115 -11.19 1.95 -16.00
C GLU A 115 -11.91 2.92 -15.05
N GLU A 116 -13.22 2.77 -14.90
CA GLU A 116 -14.03 3.61 -14.00
C GLU A 116 -13.69 3.39 -12.54
N GLU A 117 -13.47 2.14 -12.13
CA GLU A 117 -13.08 1.81 -10.75
C GLU A 117 -11.68 2.36 -10.43
N TYR A 118 -10.75 2.24 -11.36
CA TYR A 118 -9.41 2.79 -11.21
C TYR A 118 -9.47 4.31 -11.01
N VAL A 119 -10.23 5.01 -11.85
CA VAL A 119 -10.39 6.47 -11.78
C VAL A 119 -11.08 6.90 -10.49
N ASP A 120 -12.12 6.20 -10.04
CA ASP A 120 -12.80 6.53 -8.78
C ASP A 120 -11.88 6.38 -7.55
N ILE A 121 -11.09 5.30 -7.50
CA ILE A 121 -10.08 5.09 -6.46
C ILE A 121 -8.99 6.18 -6.52
N TYR A 122 -8.54 6.53 -7.73
CA TYR A 122 -7.57 7.61 -7.95
C TYR A 122 -8.10 8.96 -7.44
N GLU A 123 -9.31 9.36 -7.82
CA GLU A 123 -9.91 10.63 -7.40
C GLU A 123 -10.13 10.64 -5.88
N SER A 124 -10.54 9.52 -5.30
CA SER A 124 -10.63 9.36 -3.84
C SER A 124 -9.28 9.60 -3.17
N CYS A 125 -8.17 9.12 -3.75
CA CYS A 125 -6.83 9.40 -3.22
C CYS A 125 -6.44 10.89 -3.38
N VAL A 126 -6.80 11.52 -4.50
CA VAL A 126 -6.55 12.95 -4.73
C VAL A 126 -7.27 13.80 -3.69
N GLU A 127 -8.55 13.50 -3.42
CA GLU A 127 -9.35 14.17 -2.38
C GLU A 127 -8.68 14.08 -1.00
N ILE A 128 -8.25 12.87 -0.60
CA ILE A 128 -7.55 12.63 0.67
C ILE A 128 -6.26 13.45 0.74
N ILE A 129 -5.45 13.48 -0.32
CA ILE A 129 -4.20 14.25 -0.36
C ILE A 129 -4.49 15.75 -0.17
N GLN A 130 -5.51 16.28 -0.85
CA GLN A 130 -5.90 17.68 -0.78
C GLN A 130 -6.46 18.08 0.59
N GLU A 131 -7.19 17.18 1.24
CA GLU A 131 -7.71 17.38 2.60
C GLU A 131 -6.59 17.36 3.65
N VAL A 132 -5.75 16.32 3.62
CA VAL A 132 -4.72 16.08 4.63
C VAL A 132 -3.58 17.10 4.53
N LYS A 133 -3.19 17.46 3.30
CA LYS A 133 -1.99 18.26 2.98
C LYS A 133 -0.74 17.71 3.68
N PRO A 134 -0.35 16.46 3.36
CA PRO A 134 0.71 15.77 4.07
C PRO A 134 2.08 16.40 3.82
N SER A 135 2.98 16.28 4.80
CA SER A 135 4.39 16.65 4.64
C SER A 135 5.15 15.60 3.82
N THR A 136 4.75 14.33 3.93
CA THR A 136 5.31 13.20 3.20
C THR A 136 4.22 12.18 2.89
N ILE A 137 4.27 11.57 1.70
CA ILE A 137 3.40 10.47 1.30
C ILE A 137 4.23 9.20 1.17
N ALA A 138 3.75 8.11 1.76
CA ALA A 138 4.31 6.78 1.58
C ALA A 138 3.23 5.84 1.02
N ILE A 139 3.59 5.05 0.01
CA ILE A 139 2.62 4.34 -0.83
C ILE A 139 3.01 2.89 -0.95
N ASP A 140 2.05 1.99 -0.76
CA ASP A 140 2.22 0.58 -1.12
C ASP A 140 2.59 0.45 -2.60
N PHE A 141 3.66 -0.28 -2.89
CA PHE A 141 4.16 -0.50 -4.25
C PHE A 141 3.09 -1.01 -5.23
N PHE A 142 2.13 -1.82 -4.76
CA PHE A 142 1.04 -2.33 -5.59
C PHE A 142 -0.21 -1.45 -5.64
N PHE A 143 -0.22 -0.31 -4.94
CA PHE A 143 -1.35 0.62 -4.94
C PHE A 143 -1.13 1.76 -5.95
N LEU A 144 -1.28 1.40 -7.23
CA LEU A 144 -0.95 2.26 -8.36
C LEU A 144 -1.79 3.54 -8.41
N GLN A 145 -3.07 3.46 -8.04
CA GLN A 145 -4.00 4.59 -8.00
C GLN A 145 -3.50 5.67 -7.04
N GLY A 146 -3.05 5.26 -5.84
CA GLY A 146 -2.45 6.17 -4.86
C GLY A 146 -1.13 6.77 -5.35
N ARG A 147 -0.30 5.98 -6.04
CA ARG A 147 0.97 6.45 -6.63
C ARG A 147 0.73 7.53 -7.67
N ASP A 148 -0.21 7.28 -8.58
CA ASP A 148 -0.52 8.19 -9.66
C ASP A 148 -1.18 9.46 -9.10
N ALA A 149 -2.03 9.36 -8.07
CA ALA A 149 -2.59 10.51 -7.35
C ALA A 149 -1.52 11.37 -6.68
N ALA A 150 -0.54 10.75 -6.00
CA ALA A 150 0.57 11.47 -5.39
C ALA A 150 1.43 12.21 -6.43
N TYR A 151 1.75 11.54 -7.54
CA TYR A 151 2.51 12.15 -8.63
C TYR A 151 1.77 13.34 -9.25
N ASN A 152 0.49 13.17 -9.59
CA ASN A 152 -0.31 14.21 -10.25
C ASN A 152 -0.64 15.40 -9.34
N THR A 153 -0.63 15.20 -8.01
CA THR A 153 -0.78 16.29 -7.02
C THR A 153 0.55 16.97 -6.67
N GLY A 154 1.66 16.61 -7.33
CA GLY A 154 2.96 17.25 -7.16
C GLY A 154 3.77 16.77 -5.97
N HIS A 155 3.44 15.60 -5.40
CA HIS A 155 4.16 15.04 -4.26
C HIS A 155 5.22 14.04 -4.73
N THR A 156 6.37 14.04 -4.05
CA THR A 156 7.33 12.94 -4.13
C THR A 156 6.91 11.85 -3.15
N ALA A 157 6.63 10.65 -3.67
CA ALA A 157 6.17 9.52 -2.86
C ALA A 157 7.32 8.58 -2.46
N ILE A 158 7.28 8.10 -1.22
CA ILE A 158 8.11 6.98 -0.75
C ILE A 158 7.39 5.68 -1.11
N LEU A 159 8.01 4.82 -1.91
CA LEU A 159 7.45 3.51 -2.23
C LEU A 159 7.82 2.49 -1.15
N ILE A 160 6.80 1.93 -0.51
CA ILE A 160 6.94 0.87 0.47
C ILE A 160 6.73 -0.46 -0.25
N ASN A 161 7.72 -1.35 -0.16
CA ASN A 161 7.64 -2.70 -0.66
C ASN A 161 7.80 -3.71 0.48
N THR A 162 7.03 -4.79 0.44
CA THR A 162 7.08 -5.89 1.41
C THR A 162 8.07 -6.97 1.05
N THR A 163 8.70 -6.86 -0.13
CA THR A 163 9.74 -7.76 -0.59
C THR A 163 11.11 -7.08 -0.58
N SER A 164 12.17 -7.90 -0.57
CA SER A 164 13.55 -7.41 -0.66
C SER A 164 13.75 -6.57 -1.92
N LEU A 165 14.58 -5.53 -1.83
CA LEU A 165 14.99 -4.71 -2.97
C LEU A 165 15.51 -5.56 -4.13
N SER A 166 16.17 -6.68 -3.82
CA SER A 166 16.64 -7.63 -4.85
C SER A 166 15.51 -8.05 -5.79
N HIS A 167 14.29 -8.28 -5.31
CA HIS A 167 13.17 -8.70 -6.16
C HIS A 167 12.69 -7.60 -7.12
N ILE A 168 12.91 -6.32 -6.79
CA ILE A 168 12.57 -5.21 -7.68
C ILE A 168 13.65 -5.07 -8.77
N VAL A 169 14.92 -5.10 -8.37
CA VAL A 169 16.03 -4.73 -9.25
C VAL A 169 16.64 -5.92 -10.00
N LEU A 170 16.21 -7.15 -9.73
CA LEU A 170 16.76 -8.34 -10.37
C LEU A 170 16.57 -8.29 -11.89
N GLY A 171 15.37 -7.96 -12.36
CA GLY A 171 15.07 -7.83 -13.79
C GLY A 171 15.82 -6.69 -14.48
N MET A 172 16.35 -5.72 -13.71
CA MET A 172 17.08 -4.56 -14.22
C MET A 172 18.59 -4.82 -14.35
N GLN A 173 19.07 -6.01 -13.96
CA GLN A 173 20.50 -6.30 -13.96
C GLN A 173 21.05 -6.43 -15.40
N PRO A 174 22.15 -5.73 -15.74
CA PRO A 174 22.70 -5.75 -17.09
C PRO A 174 23.21 -7.14 -17.47
N ASN A 175 23.22 -7.43 -18.78
CA ASN A 175 23.76 -8.67 -19.35
C ASN A 175 23.14 -9.93 -18.73
N SER A 176 21.85 -9.86 -18.39
CA SER A 176 21.10 -10.97 -17.79
C SER A 176 21.74 -11.54 -16.51
N ALA A 177 22.48 -10.71 -15.76
CA ALA A 177 23.17 -11.14 -14.54
C ALA A 177 22.21 -11.73 -13.49
N ALA A 178 20.94 -11.32 -13.52
CA ALA A 178 19.83 -11.94 -12.80
C ALA A 178 19.81 -13.49 -12.86
N LEU A 179 20.16 -14.06 -14.02
CA LEU A 179 20.01 -15.50 -14.29
C LEU A 179 21.16 -16.35 -13.76
N TRP A 180 22.31 -15.75 -13.41
CA TRP A 180 23.54 -16.51 -13.14
C TRP A 180 24.44 -15.95 -12.04
N LYS A 181 24.27 -14.69 -11.62
CA LYS A 181 25.06 -14.10 -10.51
C LYS A 181 24.37 -14.16 -9.16
N TYR A 182 23.04 -14.20 -9.16
CA TYR A 182 22.25 -14.16 -7.94
C TYR A 182 21.58 -15.52 -7.73
N PRO A 183 21.62 -16.07 -6.51
CA PRO A 183 20.84 -17.27 -6.21
C PRO A 183 19.35 -16.95 -6.39
N LEU A 184 18.65 -17.81 -7.11
CA LEU A 184 17.19 -17.82 -7.19
C LEU A 184 16.58 -18.41 -5.92
#